data_AF-A0A7V0IYA0-F1
#
_entry.id   AF-A0A7V0IYA0-F1
#
_cell.length_a   1.000
_cell.length_b   1.000
_cell.length_c   1.000
_cell.angle_alpha   90.00
_cell.angle_beta   90.00
_cell.angle_gamma   90.00
#
_symmetry.space_group_name_H-M   'P 1'
#
loop_
_entity.id
_entity.type
_entity.pdbx_description
1 polymer ?
#
loop_
_entity_poly.entity_id
_entity_poly.type
_entity_poly.pdbx_seq_one_letter_code
_entity_poly.pdbx_strand_id
1 'polypeptide(L)' 'MNYLQFDRVITLASKDTKKGARIVAKVFYRILRKNGFSENQIIDIATNILSCLTESLKGYEKKIEKTRKEENEGM' A
#
# COMPACT_ATOMS: atom_id res chain seq x y z
N MET A 1 -2.28 -16.16 -1.43
CA MET A 1 -1.21 -15.59 -2.28
C MET A 1 0.09 -15.95 -1.58
N ASN A 2 1.04 -16.61 -2.23
CA ASN A 2 2.37 -16.75 -1.64
C ASN A 2 3.19 -15.48 -1.94
N TYR A 3 4.25 -15.24 -1.19
CA TYR A 3 5.09 -14.03 -1.32
C TYR A 3 5.57 -13.80 -2.76
N LEU A 4 6.03 -14.87 -3.42
CA LEU A 4 6.54 -14.83 -4.79
C LEU A 4 5.53 -14.29 -5.83
N GLN A 5 4.25 -14.62 -5.68
CA GLN A 5 3.22 -14.12 -6.58
C GLN A 5 2.94 -12.63 -6.34
N PHE A 6 3.08 -12.15 -5.10
CA PHE A 6 2.92 -10.74 -4.80
C PHE A 6 4.09 -9.92 -5.34
N ASP A 7 5.33 -10.37 -5.14
CA ASP A 7 6.53 -9.72 -5.67
C ASP A 7 6.49 -9.55 -7.20
N ARG A 8 5.95 -10.56 -7.89
CA ARG A 8 5.73 -10.47 -9.35
C ARG A 8 4.73 -9.39 -9.72
N VAL A 9 3.66 -9.22 -8.95
CA VAL A 9 2.68 -8.15 -9.15
C VAL A 9 3.29 -6.77 -8.87
N ILE A 10 4.12 -6.66 -7.83
CA ILE A 10 4.86 -5.42 -7.52
C ILE A 10 5.86 -5.07 -8.62
N THR A 11 6.58 -6.06 -9.14
CA THR A 11 7.50 -5.90 -10.27
C THR A 11 6.78 -5.47 -11.55
N LEU A 12 5.53 -5.92 -11.76
CA LEU A 12 4.70 -5.45 -12.86
C LEU A 12 4.22 -4.01 -12.60
N ALA A 13 3.85 -3.69 -11.35
CA ALA A 13 3.36 -2.38 -10.94
C ALA A 13 4.41 -1.28 -11.10
N SER A 14 5.71 -1.59 -10.96
CA SER A 14 6.78 -0.62 -11.19
C SER A 14 6.89 -0.16 -12.65
N LYS A 15 6.40 -0.96 -13.60
CA LYS A 15 6.36 -0.64 -15.04
C LYS A 15 5.03 -0.05 -15.47
N ASP A 16 3.94 -0.49 -14.84
CA ASP A 16 2.58 0.02 -15.07
C ASP A 16 1.77 -0.05 -13.76
N THR A 17 1.74 1.09 -13.07
CA THR A 17 1.10 1.22 -11.76
C THR A 17 -0.40 0.94 -11.83
N LYS A 18 -1.07 1.32 -12.92
CA LYS A 18 -2.52 1.09 -13.11
C LYS A 18 -2.80 -0.40 -13.30
N LYS A 19 -1.99 -1.10 -14.08
CA LYS A 19 -2.14 -2.54 -14.30
C LYS A 19 -1.85 -3.33 -13.03
N GLY A 20 -0.79 -2.97 -12.30
CA GLY A 20 -0.47 -3.54 -10.99
C GLY A 20 -1.63 -3.39 -10.00
N ALA A 21 -2.15 -2.15 -9.85
CA ALA A 21 -3.28 -1.86 -8.97
C ALA A 21 -4.53 -2.69 -9.31
N ARG A 22 -4.86 -2.84 -10.59
CA ARG A 22 -6.01 -3.67 -11.01
C ARG A 22 -5.84 -5.14 -10.62
N ILE A 23 -4.63 -5.69 -10.74
CA ILE A 23 -4.36 -7.09 -10.36
C ILE A 23 -4.51 -7.26 -8.86
N VAL A 24 -3.91 -6.36 -8.06
CA VAL A 24 -4.01 -6.37 -6.59
C VAL A 24 -5.49 -6.28 -6.18
N ALA A 25 -6.26 -5.35 -6.73
CA ALA A 25 -7.67 -5.17 -6.42
C ALA A 25 -8.49 -6.44 -6.72
N LYS A 26 -8.27 -7.10 -7.88
CA LYS A 26 -8.95 -8.35 -8.23
C LYS A 26 -8.65 -9.48 -7.25
N VAL A 27 -7.37 -9.65 -6.88
CA VAL A 27 -6.95 -10.70 -5.94
C VAL A 27 -7.50 -10.42 -4.55
N PHE A 28 -7.41 -9.17 -4.09
CA PHE A 28 -7.95 -8.70 -2.81
C PHE A 28 -9.46 -9.00 -2.71
N TYR A 29 -10.25 -8.56 -3.69
CA TYR A 29 -11.69 -8.84 -3.77
C TYR A 29 -11.99 -10.34 -3.73
N ARG A 30 -11.29 -11.14 -4.56
CA ARG A 30 -11.52 -12.59 -4.64
C ARG A 30 -11.24 -13.29 -3.32
N ILE A 31 -10.17 -12.90 -2.62
CA ILE A 31 -9.80 -13.49 -1.33
C ILE A 31 -10.87 -13.14 -0.28
N LEU A 32 -11.27 -11.87 -0.17
CA LEU A 32 -12.26 -11.45 0.82
C LEU A 32 -13.62 -12.08 0.57
N ARG A 33 -14.11 -12.10 -0.67
CA ARG A 33 -15.37 -12.79 -1.01
C ARG A 33 -15.31 -14.30 -0.73
N LYS A 34 -14.19 -14.95 -1.00
CA LYS A 34 -14.00 -16.38 -0.66
C LYS A 34 -14.12 -16.64 0.86
N ASN A 35 -13.78 -15.66 1.70
CA ASN A 35 -13.87 -15.76 3.15
C ASN A 35 -15.17 -15.17 3.73
N GLY A 36 -16.18 -14.89 2.89
CA GLY A 36 -17.50 -14.49 3.36
C GLY A 36 -17.66 -13.00 3.72
N PHE A 37 -16.67 -12.16 3.41
CA PHE A 37 -16.76 -10.73 3.68
C PHE A 37 -17.83 -10.07 2.80
N SER A 38 -18.65 -9.21 3.39
CA SER A 38 -19.65 -8.39 2.69
C SER A 38 -18.99 -7.28 1.87
N GLU A 39 -19.74 -6.66 0.96
CA GLU A 39 -19.25 -5.55 0.15
C GLU A 39 -18.81 -4.37 1.03
N ASN A 40 -19.59 -4.01 2.05
CA ASN A 40 -19.25 -2.95 2.99
C ASN A 40 -17.95 -3.25 3.74
N GLN A 41 -17.77 -4.49 4.22
CA GLN A 41 -16.52 -4.88 4.89
C GLN A 41 -15.31 -4.79 3.95
N ILE A 42 -15.47 -5.13 2.67
CA ILE A 42 -14.38 -5.01 1.68
C ILE A 42 -13.99 -3.53 1.49
N ILE A 43 -14.97 -2.63 1.39
CA ILE A 43 -14.74 -1.19 1.26
C ILE A 43 -14.07 -0.65 2.52
N ASP A 44 -14.53 -1.04 3.70
CA ASP A 44 -13.95 -0.62 4.98
C ASP A 44 -12.48 -1.05 5.09
N ILE A 45 -12.17 -2.31 4.75
CA ILE A 45 -10.79 -2.81 4.79
C ILE A 45 -9.92 -2.04 3.79
N ALA A 46 -10.39 -1.85 2.54
CA ALA A 46 -9.64 -1.11 1.53
C ALA A 46 -9.34 0.34 1.96
N THR A 47 -10.34 1.00 2.56
CA THR A 47 -10.22 2.36 3.08
C THR A 47 -9.18 2.43 4.21
N ASN A 48 -9.26 1.51 5.18
CA ASN A 48 -8.29 1.44 6.28
C ASN A 48 -6.87 1.17 5.78
N ILE A 49 -6.69 0.27 4.79
CA ILE A 49 -5.38 0.03 4.18
C ILE A 49 -4.81 1.33 3.58
N LEU A 50 -5.62 2.09 2.85
CA LEU A 50 -5.20 3.37 2.28
C LEU A 50 -4.83 4.39 3.36
N SER A 51 -5.59 4.46 4.45
CA SER A 51 -5.27 5.30 5.60
C SER A 51 -3.91 4.93 6.21
N CYS A 52 -3.69 3.66 6.55
CA CYS A 52 -2.42 3.20 7.11
C CYS A 52 -1.22 3.45 6.18
N LEU A 53 -1.39 3.26 4.87
CA LEU A 53 -0.36 3.56 3.88
C LEU A 53 -0.04 5.05 3.83
N THR A 54 -1.08 5.89 3.83
CA THR A 54 -0.93 7.36 3.80
C THR A 54 -0.24 7.86 5.07
N GLU A 55 -0.59 7.32 6.23
CA GLU A 55 0.07 7.63 7.50
C GLU A 55 1.55 7.25 7.49
N SER A 56 1.87 6.06 6.96
CA SER A 56 3.26 5.58 6.84
C SER A 56 4.08 6.50 5.93
N LEU A 57 3.52 6.94 4.81
CA LEU A 57 4.17 7.89 3.89
C LEU A 57 4.42 9.25 4.56
N LYS A 58 3.41 9.80 5.24
CA LYS A 58 3.55 11.07 5.99
C LYS A 58 4.56 10.98 7.13
N GLY A 59 4.58 9.86 7.85
CA GLY A 59 5.55 9.61 8.92
C GLY A 59 6.98 9.57 8.38
N TYR A 60 7.17 8.96 7.20
CA TYR A 60 8.45 8.91 6.52
C TYR A 60 8.91 10.30 6.06
N GLU A 61 8.03 11.12 5.49
CA GLU A 61 8.33 12.52 5.10
C GLU A 61 8.78 13.36 6.30
N LYS A 62 8.07 13.28 7.43
CA LYS A 62 8.45 13.98 8.67
C LYS A 62 9.82 13.55 9.19
N LYS A 63 10.15 12.26 9.07
CA LYS A 63 11.47 11.75 9.47
C LYS A 63 12.58 12.32 8.59
N ILE A 64 12.38 12.35 7.27
CA ILE A 64 13.34 12.95 6.33
C ILE A 64 13.52 14.45 6.61
N GLU A 65 12.43 15.18 6.86
CA GLU A 65 12.50 16.61 7.14
C GLU A 65 13.27 16.91 8.44
N LYS A 66 13.07 16.07 9.48
CA LYS A 66 13.83 16.18 10.73
C LYS A 66 15.32 15.93 10.53
N THR A 67 15.69 14.86 9.80
CA THR A 67 17.09 14.56 9.49
C THR A 67 17.76 15.69 8.70
N ARG A 68 17.06 16.29 7.73
CA ARG A 68 17.58 17.43 6.97
C ARG A 68 17.76 18.69 7.81
N LYS A 69 16.92 18.94 8.81
CA LYS A 69 17.09 20.10 9.72
C LYS A 69 18.28 19.90 10.66
N GLU A 70 18.44 18.69 11.20
CA GLU A 70 19.58 18.32 12.06
C GLU A 70 20.93 18.39 11.30
N GLU A 71 20.95 18.05 10.01
CA GLU A 71 22.15 18.19 9.15
C GLU A 71 22.49 19.65 8.78
N ASN A 72 21.50 20.54 8.71
CA ASN A 72 21.71 21.95 8.38
C ASN A 72 21.98 22.84 9.61
N GLU A 73 21.57 22.42 10.81
CA GLU A 73 21.82 23.12 12.08
C GLU A 73 23.12 22.66 12.78
N GLY A 74 23.76 21.60 12.26
CA GLY A 74 25.05 21.07 12.72
C GLY A 74 26.28 21.63 12.00
N MET A 75 26.13 22.71 11.22
CA MET A 75 27.20 23.44 10.51
C MET A 75 27.30 24.86 11.04
#